data_AF-A0AA41DLH5-F1
#
_entry.id   AF-A0AA41DLH5-F1
#
_cell.length_a   1.000
_cell.length_b   1.000
_cell.length_c   1.000
_cell.angle_alpha   90.00
_cell.angle_beta   90.00
_cell.angle_gamma   90.00
#
_symmetry.space_group_name_H-M   'P 1'
#
loop_
_entity.id
_entity.type
_entity.pdbx_description
1 polymer ?
#
loop_
_entity_poly.entity_id
_entity_poly.type
_entity_poly.pdbx_seq_one_letter_code
_entity_poly.pdbx_strand_id
1 'polypeptide(L)'
;MQRPNANPQLLPNGFSYQSRALSAQKSLDLFYYLQQNLCWQQPNVTVYNKTGPIPRLQCFISENNIEYGYSHSKLIVEPWPDVLLAMRKRLERHLNQPLNSLLVNYYRDGNDTMGWHSDDEAELGHQPTIVCISLGAERVLKLKHKASNKVTNLKLRSGSCLIMSGNSQRDYQHAIAKQTTLAHPRISLTFRLIKR
;
A
#
# COMPACT_ATOMS: atom_id res chain seq x y z
N MET A 1 -16.41 14.94 16.59
CA MET A 1 -17.42 14.43 15.63
C MET A 1 -16.70 13.96 14.37
N GLN A 2 -16.53 12.64 14.21
CA GLN A 2 -15.99 12.06 12.98
C GLN A 2 -16.99 12.34 11.84
N ARG A 3 -16.54 13.00 10.78
CA ARG A 3 -17.38 13.19 9.59
C ARG A 3 -17.69 11.81 9.00
N PRO A 4 -18.95 11.51 8.66
CA PRO A 4 -19.30 10.23 8.06
C PRO A 4 -18.53 10.05 6.75
N ASN A 5 -17.98 8.85 6.57
CA ASN A 5 -17.21 8.40 5.41
C ASN A 5 -17.85 8.90 4.10
N ALA A 6 -17.18 9.82 3.41
CA ALA A 6 -17.48 10.19 2.04
C ALA A 6 -16.97 9.10 1.09
N ASN A 7 -17.53 7.89 1.22
CA ASN A 7 -17.15 6.73 0.44
C ASN A 7 -18.18 6.55 -0.70
N PRO A 8 -17.89 7.02 -1.93
CA PRO A 8 -18.82 6.92 -3.05
C PRO A 8 -19.06 5.48 -3.55
N GLN A 9 -18.37 4.50 -2.95
CA GLN A 9 -18.57 3.07 -3.14
C GLN A 9 -18.83 2.45 -1.76
N LEU A 10 -19.88 1.63 -1.63
CA LEU A 10 -20.16 0.82 -0.43
C LEU A 10 -19.00 -0.16 -0.20
N LEU A 11 -17.93 0.30 0.43
CA LEU A 11 -16.82 -0.56 0.81
C LEU A 11 -17.24 -1.44 1.99
N PRO A 12 -16.67 -2.66 2.10
CA PRO A 12 -16.91 -3.51 3.25
C PRO A 12 -16.45 -2.87 4.57
N ASN A 13 -16.97 -3.39 5.68
CA ASN A 13 -16.49 -3.02 7.01
C ASN A 13 -14.97 -3.22 7.13
N GLY A 14 -14.30 -2.30 7.81
CA GLY A 14 -12.85 -2.27 7.91
C GLY A 14 -12.14 -1.51 6.78
N PHE A 15 -12.85 -1.03 5.77
CA PHE A 15 -12.29 -0.21 4.68
C PHE A 15 -12.87 1.21 4.67
N SER A 16 -12.01 2.22 4.70
CA SER A 16 -12.39 3.64 4.48
C SER A 16 -11.56 4.23 3.36
N TYR A 17 -12.18 5.00 2.47
CA TYR A 17 -11.51 5.56 1.30
C TYR A 17 -11.84 7.04 1.12
N GLN A 18 -10.80 7.84 0.94
CA GLN A 18 -10.86 9.24 0.61
C GLN A 18 -10.20 9.46 -0.76
N SER A 19 -11.02 9.80 -1.77
CA SER A 19 -10.55 9.95 -3.15
C SER A 19 -9.65 11.17 -3.39
N ARG A 20 -9.64 12.13 -2.46
CA ARG A 20 -8.87 13.39 -2.51
C ARG A 20 -8.23 13.70 -1.15
N ALA A 21 -7.34 12.82 -0.70
CA ALA A 21 -6.57 13.04 0.52
C ALA A 21 -5.41 14.03 0.31
N LEU A 22 -4.84 14.04 -0.90
CA LEU A 22 -3.89 15.03 -1.38
C LEU A 22 -4.49 15.84 -2.52
N SER A 23 -4.10 17.12 -2.63
CA SER A 23 -4.38 17.93 -3.82
C SER A 23 -3.65 17.36 -5.04
N ALA A 24 -4.16 17.61 -6.24
CA ALA A 24 -3.53 17.18 -7.49
C ALA A 24 -2.04 17.57 -7.58
N GLN A 25 -1.70 18.83 -7.25
CA GLN A 25 -0.32 19.31 -7.28
C GLN A 25 0.59 18.53 -6.32
N LYS A 26 0.25 18.49 -5.02
CA LYS A 26 1.02 17.71 -4.03
C LYS A 26 1.16 16.23 -4.40
N SER A 27 0.13 15.63 -5.01
CA SER A 27 0.20 14.25 -5.48
C SER A 27 1.21 14.07 -6.60
N LEU A 28 1.23 15.00 -7.55
CA LEU A 28 2.15 15.01 -8.69
C LEU A 28 3.60 15.27 -8.25
N ASP A 29 3.83 16.28 -7.41
CA ASP A 29 5.16 16.63 -6.89
C ASP A 29 5.75 15.46 -6.09
N LEU A 30 4.94 14.86 -5.21
CA LEU A 30 5.37 13.70 -4.43
C LEU A 30 5.66 12.50 -5.32
N PHE A 31 4.85 12.26 -6.36
CA PHE A 31 5.09 11.18 -7.30
C PHE A 31 6.47 11.30 -7.95
N TYR A 32 6.80 12.46 -8.53
CA TYR A 32 8.09 12.66 -9.20
C TYR A 32 9.27 12.63 -8.23
N TYR A 33 9.12 13.24 -7.05
CA TYR A 33 10.13 13.17 -6.00
C TYR A 33 10.46 11.71 -5.64
N LEU A 34 9.44 10.90 -5.32
CA LEU A 34 9.67 9.51 -4.91
C LEU A 34 10.23 8.66 -6.05
N GLN A 35 9.73 8.84 -7.28
CA GLN A 35 10.24 8.12 -8.44
C GLN A 35 11.75 8.33 -8.63
N GLN A 36 12.23 9.55 -8.43
CA GLN A 36 13.63 9.92 -8.64
C GLN A 36 14.55 9.65 -7.44
N ASN A 37 14.02 9.69 -6.21
CA ASN A 37 14.86 9.74 -5.00
C ASN A 37 14.83 8.46 -4.15
N LEU A 38 13.93 7.51 -4.41
CA LEU A 38 13.91 6.24 -3.64
C LEU A 38 14.87 5.20 -4.23
N CYS A 39 15.52 4.45 -3.34
CA CYS A 39 16.34 3.28 -3.67
C CYS A 39 15.44 2.09 -4.02
N TRP A 40 15.04 2.01 -5.29
CA TRP A 40 14.17 0.95 -5.80
C TRP A 40 14.87 -0.41 -5.85
N GLN A 41 14.22 -1.42 -5.27
CA GLN A 41 14.64 -2.82 -5.27
C GLN A 41 13.63 -3.68 -6.04
N GLN A 42 14.10 -4.75 -6.68
CA GLN A 42 13.23 -5.74 -7.34
C GLN A 42 13.63 -7.16 -6.90
N PRO A 43 13.29 -7.57 -5.66
CA PRO A 43 13.69 -8.87 -5.16
C PRO A 43 13.08 -10.00 -5.98
N ASN A 44 13.79 -11.13 -6.00
CA ASN A 44 13.25 -12.37 -6.53
C ASN A 44 12.36 -13.05 -5.48
N VAL A 45 11.28 -13.66 -5.95
CA VAL A 45 10.40 -14.51 -5.14
C VAL A 45 10.18 -15.83 -5.84
N THR A 46 10.04 -16.89 -5.04
CA THR A 46 9.73 -18.23 -5.54
C THR A 46 8.23 -18.47 -5.43
N VAL A 47 7.58 -18.65 -6.58
CA VAL A 47 6.15 -18.99 -6.66
C VAL A 47 6.01 -20.21 -7.55
N TYR A 48 5.36 -21.28 -7.06
CA TYR A 48 5.22 -22.56 -7.78
C TYR A 48 6.54 -23.10 -8.36
N ASN A 49 7.60 -23.13 -7.56
CA ASN A 49 8.97 -23.57 -7.94
C ASN A 49 9.63 -22.76 -9.06
N LYS A 50 9.09 -21.59 -9.41
CA LYS A 50 9.72 -20.64 -10.33
C LYS A 50 10.19 -19.42 -9.54
N THR A 51 11.49 -19.16 -9.62
CA THR A 51 12.11 -17.96 -9.04
C THR A 51 12.19 -16.88 -10.11
N GLY A 52 11.67 -15.70 -9.80
CA GLY A 52 11.77 -14.56 -10.69
C GLY A 52 11.54 -13.25 -9.95
N PRO A 53 11.84 -12.11 -10.60
CA PRO A 53 11.66 -10.81 -9.98
C PRO A 53 10.18 -10.56 -9.74
N ILE A 54 9.85 -9.93 -8.60
CA ILE A 54 8.48 -9.45 -8.40
C ILE A 54 8.10 -8.48 -9.53
N PRO A 55 6.84 -8.49 -9.98
CA PRO A 55 6.38 -7.63 -11.08
C PRO A 55 6.05 -6.23 -10.56
N ARG A 56 7.03 -5.56 -9.94
CA ARG A 56 7.00 -4.17 -9.44
C ARG A 56 8.34 -3.85 -8.79
N LEU A 57 8.65 -2.57 -8.64
CA LEU A 57 9.76 -2.12 -7.80
C LEU A 57 9.24 -1.83 -6.38
N GLN A 58 10.09 -2.00 -5.37
CA GLN A 58 9.76 -1.75 -3.97
C GLN A 58 10.87 -0.98 -3.25
N CYS A 59 10.50 -0.21 -2.25
CA CYS A 59 11.42 0.40 -1.30
C CYS A 59 10.81 0.25 0.10
N PHE A 60 11.57 -0.29 1.04
CA PHE A 60 11.12 -0.46 2.41
C PHE A 60 11.79 0.58 3.31
N ILE A 61 10.98 1.38 3.98
CA ILE A 61 11.42 2.47 4.84
C ILE A 61 10.96 2.18 6.25
N SER A 62 11.88 2.26 7.21
CA SER A 62 11.58 1.97 8.60
C SER A 62 12.57 2.66 9.53
N GLU A 63 12.23 2.72 10.82
CA GLU A 63 13.22 3.02 11.86
C GLU A 63 14.29 1.90 11.91
N ASN A 64 15.55 2.26 12.12
CA ASN A 64 16.67 1.32 12.22
C ASN A 64 16.35 0.25 13.28
N ASN A 65 16.60 -1.04 12.96
CA ASN A 65 16.29 -2.24 13.75
C ASN A 65 14.88 -2.85 13.55
N ILE A 66 14.21 -2.58 12.44
CA ILE A 66 13.00 -3.34 12.04
C ILE A 66 13.29 -3.97 10.69
N GLU A 67 13.53 -5.28 10.68
CA GLU A 67 13.57 -6.07 9.46
C GLU A 67 12.14 -6.43 9.04
N TYR A 68 11.82 -6.33 7.76
CA TYR A 68 10.54 -6.77 7.19
C TYR A 68 10.81 -7.82 6.11
N GLY A 69 10.16 -8.98 6.18
CA GLY A 69 10.43 -10.12 5.31
C GLY A 69 9.18 -10.71 4.68
N TYR A 70 9.00 -10.50 3.37
CA TYR A 70 8.11 -11.30 2.53
C TYR A 70 8.96 -12.36 1.81
N SER A 71 8.55 -13.63 1.85
CA SER A 71 9.14 -14.75 1.09
C SER A 71 10.67 -14.95 1.18
N HIS A 72 11.26 -14.80 2.37
CA HIS A 72 12.72 -14.97 2.64
C HIS A 72 13.66 -13.98 1.94
N SER A 73 13.15 -13.02 1.16
CA SER A 73 13.94 -11.96 0.53
C SER A 73 13.96 -10.74 1.47
N LYS A 74 15.06 -10.54 2.23
CA LYS A 74 15.21 -9.35 3.07
C LYS A 74 15.36 -8.11 2.18
N LEU A 75 14.40 -7.19 2.23
CA LEU A 75 14.56 -5.87 1.61
C LEU A 75 15.59 -5.07 2.41
N ILE A 76 16.42 -4.29 1.71
CA ILE A 76 17.27 -3.29 2.36
C ILE A 76 16.36 -2.23 2.96
N VAL A 77 16.57 -1.94 4.25
CA VAL A 77 15.84 -0.91 4.99
C VAL A 77 16.45 0.45 4.68
N GLU A 78 15.64 1.36 4.16
CA GLU A 78 16.02 2.74 3.88
C GLU A 78 15.59 3.68 5.02
N PRO A 79 16.35 4.74 5.30
CA PRO A 79 15.94 5.76 6.27
C PRO A 79 14.74 6.54 5.74
N TRP A 80 13.98 7.18 6.65
CA TRP A 80 12.85 8.01 6.29
C TRP A 80 13.28 9.30 5.58
N PRO A 81 12.82 9.55 4.33
CA PRO A 81 12.92 10.87 3.74
C PRO A 81 12.03 11.88 4.49
N ASP A 82 12.47 13.13 4.62
CA ASP A 82 11.76 14.16 5.41
C ASP A 82 10.30 14.34 4.99
N VAL A 83 10.02 14.28 3.69
CA VAL A 83 8.66 14.40 3.15
C VAL A 83 7.75 13.25 3.62
N LEU A 84 8.28 12.04 3.70
CA LEU A 84 7.55 10.85 4.15
C LEU A 84 7.45 10.80 5.68
N LEU A 85 8.47 11.29 6.41
CA LEU A 85 8.42 11.46 7.85
C LEU A 85 7.34 12.47 8.26
N ALA A 86 7.24 13.60 7.56
CA ALA A 86 6.20 14.59 7.79
C ALA A 86 4.79 14.04 7.50
N MET A 87 4.66 13.23 6.43
CA MET A 87 3.42 12.53 6.12
C MET A 87 3.04 11.52 7.22
N ARG A 88 3.99 10.69 7.66
CA ARG A 88 3.82 9.74 8.77
C ARG A 88 3.27 10.44 10.01
N LYS A 89 3.93 11.50 10.48
CA LYS A 89 3.51 12.30 11.66
C LYS A 89 2.11 12.90 11.52
N ARG A 90 1.67 13.22 10.30
CA ARG A 90 0.31 13.70 10.05
C ARG A 90 -0.72 12.57 10.10
N LEU A 91 -0.38 11.40 9.55
CA LEU A 91 -1.22 10.20 9.62
C LEU A 91 -1.38 9.72 11.07
N GLU A 92 -0.28 9.64 11.83
CA GLU A 92 -0.32 9.21 13.24
C GLU A 92 -1.24 10.08 14.08
N ARG A 93 -1.17 11.42 13.94
CA ARG A 93 -2.08 12.35 14.61
C ARG A 93 -3.54 12.16 14.20
N HIS A 94 -3.79 11.83 12.92
CA HIS A 94 -5.15 11.62 12.43
C HIS A 94 -5.75 10.29 12.91
N LEU A 95 -4.93 9.25 12.98
CA LEU A 95 -5.33 7.90 13.38
C LEU A 95 -5.29 7.68 14.89
N ASN A 96 -4.60 8.55 15.64
CA ASN A 96 -4.29 8.40 17.05
C ASN A 96 -3.57 7.07 17.35
N GLN A 97 -2.62 6.69 16.50
CA GLN A 97 -1.78 5.50 16.67
C GLN A 97 -0.43 5.69 15.95
N PRO A 98 0.64 5.03 16.40
CA PRO A 98 1.95 5.12 15.75
C PRO A 98 1.98 4.35 14.43
N LEU A 99 2.88 4.76 13.55
CA LEU A 99 3.26 4.07 12.32
C LEU A 99 4.79 4.06 12.28
N ASN A 100 5.42 2.90 12.08
CA ASN A 100 6.87 2.77 12.12
C ASN A 100 7.49 2.18 10.85
N SER A 101 6.66 1.69 9.92
CA SER A 101 7.13 1.15 8.64
C SER A 101 6.30 1.64 7.46
N LEU A 102 6.97 1.66 6.30
CA LEU A 102 6.41 2.06 5.03
C LEU A 102 6.96 1.17 3.92
N LEU A 103 6.08 0.41 3.29
CA LEU A 103 6.40 -0.28 2.04
C LEU A 103 5.91 0.56 0.86
N VAL A 104 6.85 1.03 0.05
CA VAL A 104 6.56 1.74 -1.19
C VAL A 104 6.58 0.74 -2.33
N ASN A 105 5.53 0.71 -3.15
CA ASN A 105 5.48 -0.10 -4.37
C ASN A 105 5.39 0.82 -5.59
N TYR A 106 6.25 0.60 -6.57
CA TYR A 106 6.26 1.31 -7.84
C TYR A 106 5.92 0.36 -8.98
N TYR A 107 4.74 0.57 -9.55
CA TYR A 107 4.22 -0.13 -10.72
C TYR A 107 4.55 0.73 -11.94
N ARG A 108 5.51 0.29 -12.75
CA ARG A 108 6.03 1.05 -13.89
C ARG A 108 4.96 1.25 -14.97
N ASP A 109 4.09 0.26 -15.12
CA ASP A 109 2.98 0.24 -16.06
C ASP A 109 1.88 -0.72 -15.56
N GLY A 110 0.94 -1.05 -16.44
CA GLY A 110 -0.10 -2.03 -16.19
C GLY A 110 0.33 -3.51 -16.23
N ASN A 111 1.58 -3.82 -16.61
CA ASN A 111 2.15 -5.16 -16.52
C ASN A 111 2.62 -5.49 -15.10
N ASP A 112 3.04 -4.48 -14.35
CA ASP A 112 3.34 -4.64 -12.92
C ASP A 112 2.06 -4.90 -12.12
N THR A 113 2.11 -5.87 -11.20
CA THR A 113 0.95 -6.42 -10.48
C THR A 113 1.25 -6.79 -9.03
N MET A 114 0.18 -7.06 -8.28
CA MET A 114 0.23 -7.70 -6.97
C MET A 114 -0.88 -8.74 -6.90
N GLY A 115 -0.50 -10.00 -6.67
CA GLY A 115 -1.44 -11.12 -6.56
C GLY A 115 -2.36 -10.98 -5.35
N TRP A 116 -3.33 -11.90 -5.23
CA TRP A 116 -4.21 -11.96 -4.07
C TRP A 116 -3.41 -12.24 -2.79
N HIS A 117 -3.49 -11.33 -1.84
CA HIS A 117 -2.83 -11.46 -0.53
C HIS A 117 -3.64 -10.74 0.55
N SER A 118 -3.32 -11.03 1.80
CA SER A 118 -3.67 -10.22 2.97
C SER A 118 -2.37 -9.73 3.58
N ASP A 119 -2.39 -8.56 4.22
CA ASP A 119 -1.28 -8.10 5.05
C ASP A 119 -1.48 -8.70 6.45
N ASP A 120 -1.23 -10.00 6.58
CA ASP A 120 -1.46 -10.81 7.80
C ASP A 120 -0.16 -11.36 8.41
N GLU A 121 0.96 -10.69 8.16
CA GLU A 121 2.23 -11.00 8.80
C GLU A 121 2.10 -10.89 10.34
N ALA A 122 2.64 -11.87 11.06
CA ALA A 122 2.47 -12.00 12.52
C ALA A 122 2.91 -10.72 13.27
N GLU A 123 3.95 -10.06 12.77
CA GLU A 123 4.48 -8.80 13.30
C GLU A 123 3.52 -7.61 13.16
N LEU A 124 2.46 -7.69 12.36
CA LEU A 124 1.42 -6.65 12.29
C LEU A 124 0.34 -6.85 13.39
N GLY A 125 0.30 -8.02 14.01
CA GLY A 125 -0.72 -8.42 14.98
C GLY A 125 -2.10 -8.70 14.36
N HIS A 126 -3.12 -8.92 15.21
CA HIS A 126 -4.42 -9.45 14.77
C HIS A 126 -5.33 -8.50 13.98
N GLN A 127 -5.27 -7.20 14.27
CA GLN A 127 -6.14 -6.18 13.65
C GLN A 127 -5.31 -4.96 13.27
N PRO A 128 -4.37 -5.10 12.31
CA PRO A 128 -3.51 -4.00 11.94
C PRO A 128 -4.31 -2.90 11.27
N THR A 129 -3.93 -1.65 11.53
CA THR A 129 -4.34 -0.54 10.68
C THR A 129 -3.27 -0.30 9.63
N ILE A 130 -3.69 -0.33 8.37
CA ILE A 130 -2.83 -0.12 7.21
C ILE A 130 -3.36 1.05 6.42
N VAL A 131 -2.48 2.00 6.11
CA VAL A 131 -2.83 3.20 5.33
C VAL A 131 -2.11 3.17 4.00
N CYS A 132 -2.88 3.17 2.92
CA CYS A 132 -2.37 3.15 1.56
C CYS A 132 -2.69 4.47 0.84
N ILE A 133 -1.65 5.23 0.50
CA ILE A 133 -1.78 6.40 -0.39
C ILE A 133 -1.39 6.00 -1.81
N SER A 134 -2.19 6.39 -2.80
CA SER A 134 -1.93 6.11 -4.21
C SER A 134 -1.56 7.39 -4.97
N LEU A 135 -0.51 7.32 -5.79
CA LEU A 135 0.01 8.42 -6.61
C LEU A 135 0.18 7.96 -8.06
N GLY A 136 0.01 8.86 -9.02
CA GLY A 136 0.13 8.55 -10.45
C GLY A 136 -1.11 7.88 -11.04
N ALA A 137 -0.91 6.92 -11.93
CA ALA A 137 -1.97 6.29 -12.70
C ALA A 137 -3.03 5.58 -11.83
N GLU A 138 -4.29 5.68 -12.25
CA GLU A 138 -5.39 4.97 -11.59
C GLU A 138 -5.27 3.45 -11.80
N ARG A 139 -5.46 2.69 -10.72
CA ARG A 139 -5.54 1.22 -10.77
C ARG A 139 -6.75 0.73 -10.00
N VAL A 140 -7.27 -0.43 -10.39
CA VAL A 140 -8.33 -1.10 -9.65
C VAL A 140 -7.72 -2.02 -8.60
N LEU A 141 -7.99 -1.74 -7.34
CA LEU A 141 -7.82 -2.67 -6.25
C LEU A 141 -9.04 -3.59 -6.20
N LYS A 142 -8.80 -4.89 -6.31
CA LYS A 142 -9.85 -5.89 -6.10
C LYS A 142 -9.82 -6.32 -4.65
N LEU A 143 -10.96 -6.30 -3.97
CA LEU A 143 -11.15 -6.78 -2.61
C LEU A 143 -12.01 -8.04 -2.66
N LYS A 144 -11.48 -9.20 -2.27
CA LYS A 144 -12.19 -10.48 -2.29
C LYS A 144 -12.43 -10.95 -0.85
N HIS A 145 -13.68 -11.10 -0.46
CA HIS A 145 -14.04 -11.72 0.82
C HIS A 145 -13.66 -13.21 0.79
N LYS A 146 -12.88 -13.69 1.77
CA LYS A 146 -12.31 -15.05 1.76
C LYS A 146 -13.38 -16.13 1.83
N ALA A 147 -14.44 -15.94 2.64
CA ALA A 147 -15.46 -16.97 2.82
C ALA A 147 -16.51 -17.02 1.70
N SER A 148 -16.91 -15.86 1.16
CA SER A 148 -17.98 -15.81 0.15
C SER A 148 -17.48 -15.64 -1.28
N ASN A 149 -16.18 -15.44 -1.48
CA ASN A 149 -15.56 -15.12 -2.77
C ASN A 149 -16.12 -13.86 -3.46
N LYS A 150 -16.95 -13.05 -2.78
CA LYS A 150 -17.48 -11.80 -3.31
C LYS A 150 -16.34 -10.83 -3.56
N VAL A 151 -16.28 -10.27 -4.77
CA VAL A 151 -15.27 -9.28 -5.18
C VAL A 151 -15.88 -7.88 -5.27
N THR A 152 -15.27 -6.92 -4.59
CA THR A 152 -15.55 -5.49 -4.71
C THR A 152 -14.37 -4.80 -5.38
N ASN A 153 -14.63 -4.00 -6.41
CA ASN A 153 -13.60 -3.26 -7.13
C ASN A 153 -13.56 -1.81 -6.63
N LEU A 154 -12.39 -1.37 -6.17
CA LEU A 154 -12.13 0.00 -5.77
C LEU A 154 -11.14 0.65 -6.73
N LYS A 155 -11.54 1.77 -7.34
CA LYS A 155 -10.66 2.57 -8.19
C LYS A 155 -9.79 3.49 -7.32
N LEU A 156 -8.51 3.20 -7.25
CA LEU A 156 -7.51 4.00 -6.53
C LEU A 156 -7.05 5.17 -7.40
N ARG A 157 -7.41 6.39 -7.01
CA ARG A 157 -7.06 7.62 -7.75
C ARG A 157 -5.73 8.19 -7.26
N SER A 158 -5.08 9.01 -8.09
CA SER A 158 -3.93 9.81 -7.64
C SER A 158 -4.34 10.72 -6.48
N GLY A 159 -3.55 10.74 -5.42
CA GLY A 159 -3.80 11.51 -4.19
C GLY A 159 -4.88 10.92 -3.29
N SER A 160 -5.32 9.68 -3.54
CA SER A 160 -6.29 9.00 -2.70
C SER A 160 -5.64 8.31 -1.50
N CYS A 161 -6.42 8.13 -0.43
CA CYS A 161 -6.03 7.41 0.78
C CYS A 161 -7.05 6.30 1.06
N LEU A 162 -6.58 5.06 1.17
CA LEU A 162 -7.34 3.90 1.61
C LEU A 162 -6.83 3.49 2.99
N ILE A 163 -7.73 3.32 3.95
CA ILE A 163 -7.44 2.77 5.27
C ILE A 163 -8.08 1.38 5.35
N MET A 164 -7.30 0.39 5.74
CA MET A 164 -7.74 -0.98 6.03
C MET A 164 -7.50 -1.25 7.52
N SER A 165 -8.51 -1.71 8.25
CA SER A 165 -8.50 -1.82 9.71
C SER A 165 -9.44 -2.91 10.23
N GLY A 166 -9.36 -3.19 11.53
CA GLY A 166 -10.19 -4.22 12.17
C GLY A 166 -9.90 -5.60 11.57
N ASN A 167 -10.94 -6.31 11.16
CA ASN A 167 -10.80 -7.66 10.59
C ASN A 167 -10.52 -7.67 9.07
N SER A 168 -10.17 -6.53 8.45
CA SER A 168 -10.01 -6.44 6.99
C SER A 168 -9.00 -7.45 6.46
N GLN A 169 -7.83 -7.61 7.10
CA GLN A 169 -6.79 -8.54 6.65
C GLN A 169 -7.14 -10.00 6.95
N ARG A 170 -7.92 -10.25 8.01
CA ARG A 170 -8.46 -11.57 8.32
C ARG A 170 -9.47 -12.02 7.26
N ASP A 171 -10.44 -11.15 6.95
CA ASP A 171 -11.63 -11.53 6.18
C ASP A 171 -11.50 -11.29 4.67
N TYR A 172 -10.54 -10.46 4.22
CA TYR A 172 -10.37 -10.10 2.82
C TYR A 172 -8.95 -10.35 2.32
N GLN A 173 -8.87 -10.80 1.07
CA GLN A 173 -7.68 -10.67 0.25
C GLN A 173 -7.83 -9.48 -0.69
N HIS A 174 -6.72 -8.90 -1.13
CA HIS A 174 -6.70 -7.83 -2.10
C HIS A 174 -5.62 -8.03 -3.17
N ALA A 175 -5.84 -7.44 -4.34
CA ALA A 175 -4.95 -7.58 -5.49
C ALA A 175 -4.98 -6.35 -6.40
N ILE A 176 -3.85 -6.09 -7.06
CA ILE A 176 -3.72 -5.13 -8.17
C ILE A 176 -3.58 -5.94 -9.46
N ALA A 177 -4.66 -6.00 -10.23
CA ALA A 177 -4.73 -6.82 -11.45
C ALA A 177 -3.92 -6.19 -12.61
N LYS A 178 -3.46 -7.05 -13.54
CA LYS A 178 -2.79 -6.63 -14.78
C LYS A 178 -3.75 -5.80 -15.64
N GLN A 179 -3.27 -4.72 -16.22
CA GLN A 179 -3.99 -3.82 -17.12
C GLN A 179 -3.09 -3.44 -18.29
N THR A 180 -2.89 -4.35 -19.25
CA THR A 180 -1.87 -4.25 -20.31
C THR A 180 -1.90 -2.98 -21.16
N THR A 181 -3.04 -2.30 -21.25
CA THR A 181 -3.19 -1.04 -22.00
C THR A 181 -2.75 0.20 -21.22
N LEU A 182 -2.49 0.09 -19.91
CA LEU A 182 -2.06 1.20 -19.09
C LEU A 182 -0.54 1.38 -19.18
N ALA A 183 -0.10 2.43 -19.86
CA ALA A 183 1.32 2.77 -19.99
C ALA A 183 1.86 3.67 -18.86
N HIS A 184 0.98 4.21 -18.01
CA HIS A 184 1.37 5.20 -17.02
C HIS A 184 1.69 4.56 -15.65
N PRO A 185 2.74 5.05 -14.97
CA PRO A 185 3.18 4.52 -13.70
C PRO A 185 2.26 4.85 -12.52
N ARG A 186 2.30 4.01 -11.48
CA ARG A 186 1.66 4.24 -10.18
C ARG A 186 2.63 3.97 -9.04
N ILE A 187 2.64 4.83 -8.02
CA ILE A 187 3.30 4.56 -6.74
C ILE A 187 2.23 4.36 -5.67
N SER A 188 2.43 3.39 -4.77
CA SER A 188 1.66 3.30 -3.53
C SER A 188 2.55 3.29 -2.30
N LEU A 189 2.13 4.08 -1.31
CA LEU A 189 2.75 4.20 -0.01
C LEU A 189 1.89 3.43 0.99
N THR A 190 2.37 2.31 1.52
CA THR A 190 1.64 1.48 2.48
C THR A 190 2.29 1.59 3.87
N PHE A 191 1.72 2.44 4.72
CA PHE A 191 2.14 2.64 6.09
C PHE A 191 1.55 1.59 7.02
N ARG A 192 2.37 1.08 7.94
CA ARG A 192 1.97 0.08 8.93
C ARG A 192 2.61 0.34 10.30
N LEU A 193 2.10 -0.37 11.30
CA LEU A 193 2.72 -0.51 12.60
C LEU A 193 3.18 -1.96 12.77
N ILE A 194 4.49 -2.17 12.84
CA ILE A 194 5.12 -3.44 13.17
C ILE A 194 5.26 -3.51 14.70
N LYS A 195 4.61 -4.51 15.30
CA LYS A 195 4.65 -4.88 16.71
C LYS A 195 5.78 -5.90 16.91
N ARG A 196 6.73 -5.58 17.78
CA ARG A 196 7.75 -6.54 18.24
C ARG A 196 7.18 -7.52 19.24
#